data_AF-C6HZP1-F1
#
_entry.id   AF-C6HZP1-F1
#
_cell.length_a   1.000
_cell.length_b   1.000
_cell.length_c   1.000
_cell.angle_alpha   90.00
_cell.angle_beta   90.00
_cell.angle_gamma   90.00
#
_symmetry.space_group_name_H-M   'P 1'
#
loop_
_entity.id
_entity.type
_entity.pdbx_description
1 polymer ?
#
loop_
_entity_poly.entity_id
_entity_poly.type
_entity_poly.pdbx_seq_one_letter_code
_entity_poly.pdbx_strand_id
1 'polypeptide(L)'
;MGEHYLLQCYRDYPEITFKKYGKRYHLEEIEKTVAPVRQKNRLTWEDVQAIRESEHWLYDRHWAVPDPEAVKAGLDRAGSRLDFWHIPKKRELLVSTLYEIFRNIEVVSVLLRFVLPEHFAIYSPPMARILEVRRGLRDTQTYLNYLDNLEAIRRHVTGLETVAQVNMAVWVLFERVYGVCPDERIREAFDRDSFLQDLRIRNMAHLLDLSDARLARSLFSVNLRLSAQLAGFCFEQKVRALYQKSFDESPEFKDLKELINRLQGAEIIDGIRAGHWHHARIVRNDALHTPDRLTEKGVKELLAEIGEEGGESVLET
;
A
#
# COMPACT_ATOMS: atom_id res chain seq x y z
N MET A 1 5.92 -29.77 -4.53
CA MET A 1 5.44 -28.38 -4.45
C MET A 1 5.00 -27.98 -5.84
N GLY A 2 3.74 -27.53 -5.99
CA GLY A 2 3.27 -27.00 -7.27
C GLY A 2 4.01 -25.71 -7.61
N GLU A 3 4.06 -25.38 -8.90
CA GLU A 3 4.64 -24.13 -9.38
C GLU A 3 3.85 -22.92 -8.83
N HIS A 4 4.55 -21.84 -8.48
CA HIS A 4 3.91 -20.62 -7.99
C HIS A 4 3.06 -19.97 -9.09
N TYR A 5 1.81 -19.59 -8.80
CA TYR A 5 0.86 -19.10 -9.81
C TYR A 5 1.35 -17.84 -10.56
N LEU A 6 2.16 -16.98 -9.92
CA LEU A 6 2.81 -15.84 -10.58
C LEU A 6 3.74 -16.24 -11.73
N LEU A 7 4.37 -17.42 -11.70
CA LEU A 7 5.15 -17.92 -12.84
C LEU A 7 4.24 -18.26 -14.03
N GLN A 8 3.07 -18.83 -13.77
CA GLN A 8 2.05 -19.01 -14.81
C GLN A 8 1.59 -17.66 -15.36
N CYS A 9 1.33 -16.68 -14.49
CA CYS A 9 0.98 -15.32 -14.92
C CYS A 9 2.06 -14.69 -15.82
N TYR A 10 3.34 -14.87 -15.49
CA TYR A 10 4.44 -14.40 -16.32
C TYR A 10 4.45 -15.06 -17.71
N ARG A 11 4.30 -16.39 -17.78
CA ARG A 11 4.25 -17.15 -19.04
C ARG A 11 3.05 -16.77 -19.91
N ASP A 12 1.93 -16.45 -19.28
CA ASP A 12 0.71 -16.05 -19.96
C ASP A 12 0.80 -14.63 -20.54
N TYR A 13 1.80 -13.82 -20.16
CA TYR A 13 1.89 -12.41 -20.53
C TYR A 13 1.68 -12.14 -22.03
N PRO A 14 2.40 -12.81 -22.97
CA PRO A 14 2.22 -12.55 -24.40
C PRO A 14 0.80 -12.84 -24.89
N GLU A 15 0.16 -13.87 -24.34
CA GLU A 15 -1.19 -14.27 -24.75
C GLU A 15 -2.25 -13.32 -24.19
N ILE A 16 -2.07 -12.84 -22.95
CA ILE A 16 -2.99 -11.88 -22.35
C ILE A 16 -2.87 -10.50 -23.01
N THR A 17 -1.66 -10.06 -23.38
CA THR A 17 -1.50 -8.83 -24.18
C THR A 17 -2.18 -8.96 -25.54
N PHE A 18 -2.08 -10.14 -26.18
CA PHE A 18 -2.76 -10.37 -27.46
C PHE A 18 -4.27 -10.31 -27.33
N LYS A 19 -4.86 -11.00 -26.35
CA LYS A 19 -6.31 -10.97 -26.11
C LYS A 19 -6.83 -9.56 -25.81
N LYS A 20 -6.09 -8.80 -25.01
CA LYS A 20 -6.52 -7.46 -24.58
C LYS A 20 -6.29 -6.38 -25.63
N TYR A 21 -5.18 -6.46 -26.37
CA TYR A 21 -4.71 -5.38 -27.23
C TYR A 21 -4.58 -5.74 -28.71
N GLY A 22 -4.79 -7.00 -29.08
CA GLY A 22 -4.58 -7.50 -30.44
C GLY A 22 -3.11 -7.65 -30.83
N LYS A 23 -2.18 -7.53 -29.88
CA LYS A 23 -0.73 -7.56 -30.13
C LYS A 23 0.01 -8.32 -29.03
N ARG A 24 0.90 -9.22 -29.44
CA ARG A 24 1.88 -9.86 -28.54
C ARG A 24 3.02 -8.89 -28.34
N TYR A 25 3.34 -8.58 -27.08
CA TYR A 25 4.45 -7.70 -26.76
C TYR A 25 5.75 -8.50 -26.71
N HIS A 26 6.79 -7.96 -27.36
CA HIS A 26 8.15 -8.53 -27.40
C HIS A 26 9.12 -7.54 -26.73
N LEU A 27 8.95 -7.37 -25.42
CA LEU A 27 9.61 -6.32 -24.66
C LEU A 27 11.14 -6.51 -24.61
N GLU A 28 11.61 -7.75 -24.70
CA GLU A 28 13.01 -8.15 -24.78
C GLU A 28 13.74 -7.56 -25.99
N GLU A 29 13.05 -7.35 -27.12
CA GLU A 29 13.65 -6.74 -28.31
C GLU A 29 13.88 -5.23 -28.11
N ILE A 30 12.99 -4.59 -27.35
CA ILE A 30 13.15 -3.19 -26.95
C ILE A 30 14.32 -3.04 -25.97
N GLU A 31 14.43 -3.94 -24.98
CA GLU A 31 15.57 -3.98 -24.05
C GLU A 31 16.91 -4.10 -24.77
N LYS A 32 17.00 -4.96 -25.80
CA LYS A 32 18.22 -5.11 -26.62
C LYS A 32 18.58 -3.81 -27.33
N THR A 33 17.57 -3.09 -27.84
CA THR A 33 17.75 -1.84 -28.59
C THR A 33 18.38 -0.75 -27.72
N VAL A 34 17.96 -0.64 -26.45
CA VAL A 34 18.46 0.38 -25.51
C VAL A 34 19.52 -0.13 -24.53
N ALA A 35 19.96 -1.39 -24.65
CA ALA A 35 21.04 -1.94 -23.84
C ALA A 35 22.33 -1.09 -23.83
N PRO A 36 22.73 -0.40 -24.93
CA PRO A 36 23.90 0.48 -24.93
C PRO A 36 23.82 1.68 -23.98
N VAL A 37 22.62 2.11 -23.55
CA VAL A 37 22.43 3.21 -22.59
C VAL A 37 23.18 2.92 -21.30
N ARG A 38 23.11 1.68 -20.82
CA ARG A 38 23.85 1.21 -19.64
C ARG A 38 25.35 1.34 -19.86
N GLN A 39 25.84 0.80 -20.97
CA GLN A 39 27.28 0.76 -21.30
C GLN A 39 27.89 2.16 -21.42
N LYS A 40 27.12 3.12 -21.98
CA LYS A 40 27.57 4.50 -22.18
C LYS A 40 27.28 5.41 -21.00
N ASN A 41 26.54 4.93 -19.98
CA ASN A 41 25.96 5.72 -18.90
C ASN A 41 25.25 7.00 -19.40
N ARG A 42 24.55 6.92 -20.54
CA ARG A 42 23.97 8.09 -21.19
C ARG A 42 22.68 7.69 -21.87
N LEU A 43 21.61 8.41 -21.54
CA LEU A 43 20.30 8.31 -22.18
C LEU A 43 20.13 9.52 -23.10
N THR A 44 19.79 9.29 -24.36
CA THR A 44 19.51 10.35 -25.34
C THR A 44 18.04 10.36 -25.75
N TRP A 45 17.64 11.37 -26.52
CA TRP A 45 16.30 11.42 -27.09
C TRP A 45 16.06 10.27 -28.08
N GLU A 46 17.08 9.87 -28.83
CA GLU A 46 17.00 8.76 -29.78
C GLU A 46 16.70 7.43 -29.07
N ASP A 47 17.24 7.21 -27.88
CA ASP A 47 16.91 6.04 -27.05
C ASP A 47 15.44 6.06 -26.57
N VAL A 48 14.95 7.24 -26.16
CA VAL A 48 13.55 7.46 -25.78
C VAL A 48 12.62 7.18 -26.96
N GLN A 49 12.99 7.69 -28.13
CA GLN A 49 12.25 7.52 -29.37
C GLN A 49 12.23 6.04 -29.80
N ALA A 50 13.35 5.34 -29.70
CA ALA A 50 13.45 3.91 -30.00
C ALA A 50 12.51 3.06 -29.14
N ILE A 51 12.35 3.40 -27.85
CA ILE A 51 11.37 2.73 -26.97
C ILE A 51 9.95 3.04 -27.43
N ARG A 52 9.62 4.32 -27.68
CA ARG A 52 8.26 4.76 -28.03
C ARG A 52 7.79 4.17 -29.36
N GLU A 53 8.62 4.29 -30.39
CA GLU A 53 8.28 3.96 -31.77
C GLU A 53 8.51 2.49 -32.11
N SER A 54 8.94 1.68 -31.13
CA SER A 54 9.14 0.25 -31.33
C SER A 54 7.85 -0.46 -31.76
N GLU A 55 7.96 -1.22 -32.84
CA GLU A 55 6.88 -2.09 -33.31
C GLU A 55 6.60 -3.27 -32.37
N HIS A 56 7.37 -3.46 -31.29
CA HIS A 56 7.21 -4.61 -30.40
C HIS A 56 6.16 -4.41 -29.30
N TRP A 57 5.54 -3.23 -29.21
CA TRP A 57 4.47 -2.95 -28.27
C TRP A 57 3.57 -1.78 -28.73
N LEU A 58 2.70 -1.26 -27.85
CA LEU A 58 1.77 -0.15 -28.15
C LEU A 58 1.96 1.01 -27.16
N TYR A 59 3.06 1.75 -27.26
CA TYR A 59 3.31 2.88 -26.36
C TYR A 59 2.20 3.93 -26.41
N ASP A 60 1.86 4.41 -27.62
CA ASP A 60 0.96 5.56 -27.82
C ASP A 60 -0.48 5.31 -27.37
N ARG A 61 -0.83 4.04 -27.12
CA ARG A 61 -2.15 3.68 -26.56
C ARG A 61 -2.24 3.99 -25.06
N HIS A 62 -1.12 4.13 -24.37
CA HIS A 62 -1.06 4.09 -22.91
C HIS A 62 -0.35 5.29 -22.28
N TRP A 63 0.67 5.85 -22.94
CA TRP A 63 1.51 6.89 -22.33
C TRP A 63 1.56 8.16 -23.18
N ALA A 64 1.76 9.28 -22.50
CA ALA A 64 1.90 10.57 -23.14
C ALA A 64 3.18 10.64 -23.98
N VAL A 65 3.11 11.39 -25.07
CA VAL A 65 4.27 11.74 -25.88
C VAL A 65 4.94 12.96 -25.23
N PRO A 66 6.18 12.85 -24.74
CA PRO A 66 6.87 13.99 -24.15
C PRO A 66 7.33 14.98 -25.23
N ASP A 67 7.46 16.25 -24.86
CA ASP A 67 8.01 17.30 -25.74
C ASP A 67 9.48 16.98 -26.10
N PRO A 68 9.80 16.72 -27.37
CA PRO A 68 11.13 16.34 -27.81
C PRO A 68 12.22 17.36 -27.45
N GLU A 69 11.96 18.64 -27.65
CA GLU A 69 12.97 19.70 -27.46
C GLU A 69 13.26 19.90 -25.98
N ALA A 70 12.21 19.92 -25.15
CA ALA A 70 12.34 20.03 -23.71
C ALA A 70 13.07 18.82 -23.10
N VAL A 71 12.76 17.60 -23.55
CA VAL A 71 13.43 16.38 -23.07
C VAL A 71 14.88 16.34 -23.52
N LYS A 72 15.17 16.62 -24.79
CA LYS A 72 16.55 16.64 -25.30
C LYS A 72 17.42 17.60 -24.49
N ALA A 73 16.96 18.84 -24.32
CA ALA A 73 17.67 19.83 -23.52
C ALA A 73 17.78 19.40 -22.04
N GLY A 74 16.77 18.75 -21.49
CA GLY A 74 16.79 18.20 -20.13
C GLY A 74 17.81 17.10 -19.92
N LEU A 75 17.87 16.13 -20.84
CA LEU A 75 18.82 15.01 -20.82
C LEU A 75 20.27 15.51 -20.98
N ASP A 76 20.52 16.44 -21.90
CA ASP A 76 21.86 17.01 -22.09
C ASP A 76 22.35 17.76 -20.83
N ARG A 77 21.46 18.54 -20.17
CA ARG A 77 21.79 19.21 -18.90
C ARG A 77 22.00 18.23 -17.74
N ALA A 78 21.26 17.12 -17.73
CA ALA A 78 21.28 16.16 -16.64
C ALA A 78 22.34 15.06 -16.81
N GLY A 79 23.00 14.95 -17.97
CA GLY A 79 23.81 13.79 -18.35
C GLY A 79 24.76 13.28 -17.27
N SER A 80 25.48 14.16 -16.56
CA SER A 80 26.41 13.76 -15.48
C SER A 80 25.72 13.30 -14.18
N ARG A 81 24.44 13.65 -13.98
CA ARG A 81 23.61 13.23 -12.84
C ARG A 81 22.90 11.89 -13.08
N LEU A 82 22.79 11.46 -14.34
CA LEU A 82 22.20 10.17 -14.70
C LEU A 82 23.23 9.06 -14.47
N ASP A 83 22.94 8.19 -13.50
CA ASP A 83 23.82 7.09 -13.12
C ASP A 83 23.06 5.76 -13.20
N PHE A 84 23.35 5.02 -14.26
CA PHE A 84 22.75 3.72 -14.55
C PHE A 84 23.59 2.54 -14.01
N TRP A 85 24.78 2.80 -13.44
CA TRP A 85 25.69 1.76 -12.95
C TRP A 85 25.53 1.47 -11.46
N HIS A 86 25.32 2.51 -10.65
CA HIS A 86 25.34 2.39 -9.19
C HIS A 86 23.95 2.12 -8.58
N ILE A 87 23.16 1.27 -9.25
CA ILE A 87 21.86 0.80 -8.79
C ILE A 87 22.06 -0.47 -7.95
N PRO A 88 21.36 -0.65 -6.80
CA PRO A 88 20.21 0.13 -6.29
C PRO A 88 20.55 1.42 -5.51
N LYS A 89 21.82 1.67 -5.17
CA LYS A 89 22.22 2.76 -4.25
C LYS A 89 21.76 4.15 -4.71
N LYS A 90 21.78 4.44 -6.02
CA LYS A 90 21.37 5.74 -6.59
C LYS A 90 19.98 5.75 -7.22
N ARG A 91 19.14 4.74 -6.94
CA ARG A 91 17.80 4.58 -7.54
C ARG A 91 16.91 5.82 -7.39
N GLU A 92 16.84 6.39 -6.19
CA GLU A 92 16.00 7.58 -5.92
C GLU A 92 16.47 8.81 -6.69
N LEU A 93 17.79 9.04 -6.75
CA LEU A 93 18.37 10.16 -7.49
C LEU A 93 18.11 10.01 -8.99
N LEU A 94 18.27 8.81 -9.54
CA LEU A 94 18.01 8.54 -10.96
C LEU A 94 16.53 8.79 -11.30
N VAL A 95 15.60 8.25 -10.52
CA VAL A 95 14.16 8.46 -10.70
C VAL A 95 13.80 9.93 -10.60
N SER A 96 14.30 10.64 -9.58
CA SER A 96 13.99 12.06 -9.37
C SER A 96 14.54 12.95 -10.49
N THR A 97 15.77 12.66 -10.96
CA THR A 97 16.39 13.40 -12.07
C THR A 97 15.61 13.22 -13.37
N LEU A 98 15.17 12.00 -13.68
CA LEU A 98 14.34 11.76 -14.86
C LEU A 98 12.95 12.39 -14.70
N TYR A 99 12.36 12.35 -13.50
CA TYR A 99 11.08 13.00 -13.25
C TYR A 99 11.13 14.53 -13.43
N GLU A 100 12.24 15.19 -13.08
CA GLU A 100 12.45 16.63 -13.36
C GLU A 100 12.41 16.95 -14.87
N ILE A 101 12.86 16.01 -15.71
CA ILE A 101 12.92 16.16 -17.17
C ILE A 101 11.56 15.87 -17.80
N PHE A 102 10.99 14.70 -17.49
CA PHE A 102 9.78 14.20 -18.16
C PHE A 102 8.48 14.70 -17.51
N ARG A 103 8.52 15.11 -16.24
CA ARG A 103 7.35 15.56 -15.45
C ARG A 103 6.18 14.57 -15.43
N ASN A 104 6.45 13.29 -15.72
CA ASN A 104 5.48 12.22 -15.74
C ASN A 104 6.14 10.92 -15.26
N ILE A 105 5.69 10.39 -14.12
CA ILE A 105 6.30 9.22 -13.49
C ILE A 105 6.06 7.94 -14.30
N GLU A 106 4.94 7.82 -15.01
CA GLU A 106 4.65 6.65 -15.84
C GLU A 106 5.63 6.56 -17.01
N VAL A 107 5.88 7.70 -17.68
CA VAL A 107 6.89 7.77 -18.76
C VAL A 107 8.29 7.44 -18.23
N VAL A 108 8.67 7.98 -17.07
CA VAL A 108 9.96 7.65 -16.43
C VAL A 108 10.06 6.16 -16.12
N SER A 109 8.98 5.56 -15.60
CA SER A 109 8.95 4.13 -15.26
C SER A 109 9.11 3.23 -16.49
N VAL A 110 8.51 3.62 -17.62
CA VAL A 110 8.67 2.96 -18.92
C VAL A 110 10.14 2.95 -19.34
N LEU A 111 10.76 4.12 -19.37
CA LEU A 111 12.16 4.25 -19.80
C LEU A 111 13.09 3.39 -18.94
N LEU A 112 12.96 3.51 -17.62
CA LEU A 112 13.79 2.77 -16.68
C LEU A 112 13.57 1.26 -16.77
N ARG A 113 12.35 0.79 -17.03
CA ARG A 113 12.05 -0.64 -17.20
C ARG A 113 12.80 -1.24 -18.38
N PHE A 114 12.98 -0.52 -19.49
CA PHE A 114 13.74 -1.04 -20.64
C PHE A 114 15.25 -0.88 -20.48
N VAL A 115 15.70 0.19 -19.83
CA VAL A 115 17.12 0.44 -19.63
C VAL A 115 17.71 -0.46 -18.55
N LEU A 116 16.98 -0.71 -17.45
CA LEU A 116 17.42 -1.47 -16.28
C LEU A 116 16.29 -2.41 -15.79
N PRO A 117 15.89 -3.42 -16.61
CA PRO A 117 14.79 -4.34 -16.29
C PRO A 117 15.00 -5.12 -14.99
N GLU A 118 16.25 -5.28 -14.55
CA GLU A 118 16.62 -5.95 -13.30
C GLU A 118 16.11 -5.20 -12.07
N HIS A 119 15.92 -3.88 -12.17
CA HIS A 119 15.65 -3.00 -11.03
C HIS A 119 14.39 -2.15 -11.15
N PHE A 120 13.83 -2.03 -12.35
CA PHE A 120 12.72 -1.13 -12.63
C PHE A 120 11.58 -1.82 -13.39
N ALA A 121 10.41 -1.20 -13.32
CA ALA A 121 9.15 -1.73 -13.83
C ALA A 121 8.25 -0.61 -14.32
N ILE A 122 7.29 -0.93 -15.20
CA ILE A 122 6.30 0.04 -15.64
C ILE A 122 5.30 0.26 -14.50
N TYR A 123 5.22 1.50 -14.01
CA TYR A 123 4.21 1.92 -13.06
C TYR A 123 2.89 2.15 -13.78
N SER A 124 1.81 1.58 -13.24
CA SER A 124 0.46 1.85 -13.73
C SER A 124 -0.58 1.69 -12.61
N PRO A 125 -1.73 2.40 -12.69
CA PRO A 125 -2.77 2.33 -11.67
C PRO A 125 -3.29 0.91 -11.36
N PRO A 126 -3.49 0.00 -12.34
CA PRO A 126 -3.89 -1.37 -12.04
C PRO A 126 -2.90 -2.10 -11.13
N MET A 127 -1.60 -1.90 -11.32
CA MET A 127 -0.56 -2.56 -10.52
C MET A 127 -0.50 -1.96 -9.12
N ALA A 128 -0.64 -0.63 -9.03
CA ALA A 128 -0.72 0.06 -7.77
C ALA A 128 -1.90 -0.44 -6.93
N ARG A 129 -3.05 -0.67 -7.59
CA ARG A 129 -4.28 -1.16 -6.94
C ARG A 129 -4.13 -2.58 -6.42
N ILE A 130 -3.69 -3.55 -7.24
CA ILE A 130 -3.67 -4.96 -6.80
C ILE A 130 -2.68 -5.21 -5.65
N LEU A 131 -1.60 -4.42 -5.57
CA LEU A 131 -0.61 -4.49 -4.50
C LEU A 131 -0.91 -3.54 -3.33
N GLU A 132 -1.97 -2.73 -3.42
CA GLU A 132 -2.30 -1.65 -2.47
C GLU A 132 -1.10 -0.72 -2.20
N VAL A 133 -0.34 -0.35 -3.25
CA VAL A 133 0.92 0.38 -3.11
C VAL A 133 0.76 1.62 -2.24
N ARG A 134 1.63 1.73 -1.23
CA ARG A 134 1.67 2.90 -0.34
C ARG A 134 1.94 4.17 -1.14
N ARG A 135 1.01 5.13 -1.06
CA ARG A 135 1.20 6.47 -1.64
C ARG A 135 2.26 7.23 -0.84
N GLY A 136 3.23 7.80 -1.55
CA GLY A 136 4.16 8.77 -0.99
C GLY A 136 3.61 10.20 -1.05
N LEU A 137 4.36 11.15 -0.49
CA LEU A 137 4.07 12.58 -0.61
C LEU A 137 4.27 13.11 -2.04
N ARG A 138 5.03 12.38 -2.85
CA ARG A 138 5.36 12.69 -4.24
C ARG A 138 5.26 11.44 -5.10
N ASP A 139 5.01 11.60 -6.39
CA ASP A 139 4.89 10.51 -7.35
C ASP A 139 6.15 9.63 -7.42
N THR A 140 7.33 10.25 -7.30
CA THR A 140 8.61 9.53 -7.26
C THR A 140 8.69 8.59 -6.04
N GLN A 141 8.19 9.03 -4.88
CA GLN A 141 8.16 8.20 -3.68
C GLN A 141 7.15 7.06 -3.80
N THR A 142 5.96 7.32 -4.37
CA THR A 142 4.99 6.26 -4.68
C THR A 142 5.59 5.21 -5.62
N TYR A 143 6.33 5.64 -6.65
CA TYR A 143 7.00 4.72 -7.57
C TYR A 143 8.12 3.91 -6.89
N LEU A 144 8.91 4.53 -5.99
CA LEU A 144 9.93 3.79 -5.23
C LEU A 144 9.30 2.74 -4.30
N ASN A 145 8.21 3.08 -3.62
CA ASN A 145 7.43 2.11 -2.82
C ASN A 145 6.91 0.95 -3.69
N TYR A 146 6.47 1.25 -4.92
CA TYR A 146 6.07 0.24 -5.88
C TYR A 146 7.22 -0.71 -6.25
N LEU A 147 8.40 -0.19 -6.55
CA LEU A 147 9.57 -1.01 -6.88
C LEU A 147 10.00 -1.89 -5.70
N ASP A 148 9.91 -1.38 -4.47
CA ASP A 148 10.20 -2.17 -3.26
C ASP A 148 9.24 -3.35 -3.09
N ASN A 149 7.96 -3.16 -3.42
CA ASN A 149 6.99 -4.26 -3.44
C ASN A 149 7.35 -5.33 -4.48
N LEU A 150 7.70 -4.93 -5.70
CA LEU A 150 8.10 -5.88 -6.74
C LEU A 150 9.38 -6.63 -6.39
N GLU A 151 10.35 -5.94 -5.80
CA GLU A 151 11.60 -6.56 -5.34
C GLU A 151 11.34 -7.54 -4.18
N ALA A 152 10.41 -7.25 -3.29
CA ALA A 152 9.97 -8.19 -2.26
C ALA A 152 9.34 -9.45 -2.88
N ILE A 153 8.47 -9.29 -3.88
CA ILE A 153 7.86 -10.40 -4.62
C ILE A 153 8.93 -11.22 -5.36
N ARG A 154 9.90 -10.55 -6.01
CA ARG A 154 11.01 -11.21 -6.72
C ARG A 154 11.81 -12.14 -5.80
N ARG A 155 12.07 -11.70 -4.57
CA ARG A 155 12.79 -12.51 -3.56
C ARG A 155 11.96 -13.67 -3.04
N HIS A 156 10.64 -13.54 -3.05
CA HIS A 156 9.72 -14.57 -2.59
C HIS A 156 9.47 -15.67 -3.64
N VAL A 157 9.30 -15.27 -4.91
CA VAL A 157 8.93 -16.18 -6.00
C VAL A 157 10.17 -16.61 -6.78
N THR A 158 10.64 -17.83 -6.53
CA THR A 158 11.74 -18.44 -7.30
C THR A 158 11.37 -18.57 -8.78
N GLY A 159 12.27 -18.17 -9.69
CA GLY A 159 12.07 -18.27 -11.14
C GLY A 159 11.67 -16.95 -11.82
N LEU A 160 11.35 -15.90 -11.06
CA LEU A 160 11.29 -14.52 -11.57
C LEU A 160 12.60 -13.82 -11.20
N GLU A 161 13.46 -13.62 -12.19
CA GLU A 161 14.84 -13.16 -12.00
C GLU A 161 14.94 -11.64 -11.90
N THR A 162 14.06 -10.91 -12.59
CA THR A 162 14.10 -9.44 -12.71
C THR A 162 12.84 -8.77 -12.19
N VAL A 163 12.96 -7.51 -11.77
CA VAL A 163 11.79 -6.68 -11.39
C VAL A 163 10.80 -6.53 -12.57
N ALA A 164 11.30 -6.45 -13.80
CA ALA A 164 10.47 -6.42 -15.01
C ALA A 164 9.63 -7.69 -15.20
N GLN A 165 10.18 -8.88 -14.94
CA GLN A 165 9.41 -10.14 -15.02
C GLN A 165 8.31 -10.20 -13.96
N VAL A 166 8.61 -9.74 -12.73
CA VAL A 166 7.61 -9.63 -11.68
C VAL A 166 6.52 -8.64 -12.06
N ASN A 167 6.86 -7.49 -12.65
CA ASN A 167 5.89 -6.53 -13.16
C ASN A 167 4.95 -7.14 -14.21
N MET A 168 5.49 -7.91 -15.16
CA MET A 168 4.70 -8.62 -16.17
C MET A 168 3.76 -9.66 -15.52
N ALA A 169 4.27 -10.42 -14.54
CA ALA A 169 3.48 -11.40 -13.79
C ALA A 169 2.32 -10.75 -13.02
N VAL A 170 2.60 -9.67 -12.27
CA VAL A 170 1.59 -8.91 -11.52
C VAL A 170 0.59 -8.26 -12.46
N TRP A 171 1.03 -7.87 -13.67
CA TRP A 171 0.12 -7.33 -14.68
C TRP A 171 -0.89 -8.35 -15.16
N VAL A 172 -0.44 -9.56 -15.50
CA VAL A 172 -1.36 -10.65 -15.82
C VAL A 172 -2.22 -11.02 -14.62
N LEU A 173 -1.66 -11.04 -13.40
CA LEU A 173 -2.44 -11.31 -12.19
C LEU A 173 -3.63 -10.34 -12.07
N PHE A 174 -3.42 -9.04 -12.30
CA PHE A 174 -4.51 -8.08 -12.31
C PHE A 174 -5.57 -8.44 -13.36
N GLU A 175 -5.17 -8.82 -14.58
CA GLU A 175 -6.12 -9.22 -15.62
C GLU A 175 -6.90 -10.50 -15.27
N ARG A 176 -6.28 -11.43 -14.53
CA ARG A 176 -6.91 -12.66 -14.05
C ARG A 176 -7.85 -12.45 -12.87
N VAL A 177 -7.61 -11.44 -12.04
CA VAL A 177 -8.41 -11.20 -10.82
C VAL A 177 -9.50 -10.15 -11.06
N TYR A 178 -9.20 -9.07 -11.76
CA TYR A 178 -10.09 -7.91 -11.91
C TYR A 178 -10.31 -7.47 -13.36
N GLY A 179 -9.50 -7.95 -14.30
CA GLY A 179 -9.51 -7.47 -15.69
C GLY A 179 -10.38 -8.30 -16.62
N VAL A 180 -9.99 -8.28 -17.90
CA VAL A 180 -10.82 -8.81 -19.00
C VAL A 180 -10.63 -10.30 -19.28
N CYS A 181 -9.71 -10.96 -18.56
CA CYS A 181 -9.35 -12.36 -18.77
C CYS A 181 -9.38 -13.14 -17.44
N PRO A 182 -10.52 -13.16 -16.72
CA PRO A 182 -10.58 -13.71 -15.37
C PRO A 182 -10.21 -15.20 -15.33
N ASP A 183 -9.60 -15.62 -14.22
CA ASP A 183 -9.28 -17.02 -13.92
C ASP A 183 -9.48 -17.29 -12.43
N GLU A 184 -10.51 -18.07 -12.10
CA GLU A 184 -10.90 -18.33 -10.72
C GLU A 184 -9.83 -19.10 -9.94
N ARG A 185 -9.04 -19.97 -10.59
CA ARG A 185 -7.98 -20.71 -9.91
C ARG A 185 -6.85 -19.78 -9.48
N ILE A 186 -6.47 -18.84 -10.36
CA ILE A 186 -5.46 -17.82 -10.04
C ILE A 186 -5.98 -16.88 -8.96
N ARG A 187 -7.26 -16.51 -9.01
CA ARG A 187 -7.89 -15.68 -7.98
C ARG A 187 -7.88 -16.36 -6.62
N GLU A 188 -8.30 -17.62 -6.52
CA GLU A 188 -8.26 -18.39 -5.28
C GLU A 188 -6.83 -18.54 -4.75
N ALA A 189 -5.85 -18.75 -5.63
CA ALA A 189 -4.44 -18.83 -5.24
C ALA A 189 -3.94 -17.49 -4.68
N PHE A 190 -4.27 -16.37 -5.33
CA PHE A 190 -3.95 -15.02 -4.85
C PHE A 190 -4.61 -14.71 -3.50
N ASP A 191 -5.90 -15.06 -3.35
CA ASP A 191 -6.65 -14.81 -2.12
C ASP A 191 -6.14 -15.65 -0.95
N ARG A 192 -5.39 -16.74 -1.19
CA ARG A 192 -4.77 -17.59 -0.16
C ARG A 192 -3.26 -17.36 0.02
N ASP A 193 -2.65 -16.50 -0.80
CA ASP A 193 -1.22 -16.20 -0.72
C ASP A 193 -0.95 -15.29 0.49
N SER A 194 -0.46 -15.88 1.58
CA SER A 194 -0.15 -15.16 2.82
C SER A 194 0.93 -14.09 2.63
N PHE A 195 1.90 -14.32 1.74
CA PHE A 195 2.96 -13.33 1.50
C PHE A 195 2.39 -12.06 0.85
N LEU A 196 1.54 -12.21 -0.17
CA LEU A 196 0.90 -11.06 -0.81
C LEU A 196 -0.13 -10.39 0.10
N GLN A 197 -0.86 -11.15 0.93
CA GLN A 197 -1.71 -10.57 1.97
C GLN A 197 -0.89 -9.68 2.92
N ASP A 198 0.23 -10.20 3.46
CA ASP A 198 1.10 -9.46 4.36
C ASP A 198 1.74 -8.24 3.70
N LEU A 199 2.14 -8.36 2.42
CA LEU A 199 2.66 -7.23 1.64
C LEU A 199 1.62 -6.12 1.50
N ARG A 200 0.38 -6.46 1.12
CA ARG A 200 -0.73 -5.49 0.99
C ARG A 200 -1.08 -4.84 2.32
N ILE A 201 -1.16 -5.62 3.40
CA ILE A 201 -1.41 -5.09 4.75
C ILE A 201 -0.30 -4.11 5.16
N ARG A 202 0.98 -4.45 4.94
CA ARG A 202 2.10 -3.53 5.23
C ARG A 202 2.01 -2.23 4.45
N ASN A 203 1.57 -2.27 3.20
CA ASN A 203 1.37 -1.04 2.42
C ASN A 203 0.25 -0.16 3.01
N MET A 204 -0.79 -0.78 3.55
CA MET A 204 -1.90 -0.11 4.24
C MET A 204 -1.59 0.24 5.70
N ALA A 205 -0.45 -0.17 6.25
CA ALA A 205 -0.14 0.00 7.68
C ALA A 205 -0.10 1.47 8.14
N HIS A 206 0.17 2.42 7.25
CA HIS A 206 0.08 3.85 7.57
C HIS A 206 -1.35 4.30 7.95
N LEU A 207 -2.38 3.53 7.57
CA LEU A 207 -3.75 3.74 8.05
C LEU A 207 -3.91 3.36 9.53
N LEU A 208 -2.92 2.65 10.09
CA LEU A 208 -2.84 2.33 11.52
C LEU A 208 -2.14 3.44 12.32
N ASP A 209 -1.56 4.47 11.68
CA ASP A 209 -1.04 5.67 12.38
C ASP A 209 -2.18 6.55 12.94
N LEU A 210 -3.44 6.13 12.75
CA LEU A 210 -4.60 6.73 13.41
C LEU A 210 -4.55 6.42 14.92
N SER A 211 -5.09 7.32 15.75
CA SER A 211 -5.34 6.99 17.16
C SER A 211 -6.25 5.78 17.27
N ASP A 212 -6.08 4.97 18.31
CA ASP A 212 -6.88 3.75 18.53
C ASP A 212 -8.40 4.04 18.46
N ALA A 213 -8.83 5.21 18.94
CA ALA A 213 -10.22 5.65 18.85
C ALA A 213 -10.69 5.89 17.40
N ARG A 214 -9.87 6.54 16.57
CA ARG A 214 -10.17 6.76 15.15
C ARG A 214 -10.13 5.43 14.38
N LEU A 215 -9.18 4.56 14.68
CA LEU A 215 -9.08 3.24 14.07
C LEU A 215 -10.29 2.37 14.44
N ALA A 216 -10.70 2.35 15.70
CA ALA A 216 -11.89 1.64 16.16
C ALA A 216 -13.16 2.08 15.41
N ARG A 217 -13.33 3.40 15.19
CA ARG A 217 -14.45 3.95 14.41
C ARG A 217 -14.38 3.52 12.94
N SER A 218 -13.21 3.61 12.31
CA SER A 218 -13.01 3.20 10.91
C SER A 218 -13.30 1.70 10.71
N LEU A 219 -13.02 0.88 11.71
CA LEU A 219 -13.25 -0.56 11.66
C LEU A 219 -14.71 -0.96 11.91
N PHE A 220 -15.58 -0.07 12.42
CA PHE A 220 -16.94 -0.42 12.82
C PHE A 220 -17.75 -1.07 11.69
N SER A 221 -17.66 -0.53 10.47
CA SER A 221 -18.37 -1.05 9.29
C SER A 221 -17.65 -2.18 8.58
N VAL A 222 -16.40 -2.50 8.96
CA VAL A 222 -15.53 -3.46 8.25
C VAL A 222 -15.31 -4.73 9.08
N ASN A 223 -15.05 -4.57 10.38
CA ASN A 223 -14.83 -5.66 11.32
C ASN A 223 -15.33 -5.24 12.72
N LEU A 224 -16.59 -5.58 12.99
CA LEU A 224 -17.29 -5.22 14.22
C LEU A 224 -16.54 -5.68 15.49
N ARG A 225 -15.94 -6.87 15.45
CA ARG A 225 -15.18 -7.43 16.57
C ARG A 225 -13.93 -6.62 16.87
N LEU A 226 -13.10 -6.35 15.87
CA LEU A 226 -11.85 -5.61 16.05
C LEU A 226 -12.13 -4.15 16.46
N SER A 227 -13.18 -3.54 15.88
CA SER A 227 -13.70 -2.25 16.31
C SER A 227 -14.04 -2.24 17.80
N ALA A 228 -14.81 -3.24 18.26
CA ALA A 228 -15.20 -3.37 19.67
C ALA A 228 -14.01 -3.63 20.61
N GLN A 229 -13.01 -4.41 20.17
CA GLN A 229 -11.80 -4.67 20.95
C GLN A 229 -10.97 -3.40 21.16
N LEU A 230 -10.72 -2.63 20.10
CA LEU A 230 -9.99 -1.36 20.20
C LEU A 230 -10.78 -0.31 20.99
N ALA A 231 -12.09 -0.18 20.72
CA ALA A 231 -12.95 0.73 21.47
C ALA A 231 -12.99 0.36 22.96
N GLY A 232 -13.04 -0.94 23.28
CA GLY A 232 -12.99 -1.46 24.63
C GLY A 232 -11.68 -1.14 25.34
N PHE A 233 -10.54 -1.23 24.63
CA PHE A 233 -9.24 -0.81 25.14
C PHE A 233 -9.20 0.70 25.45
N CYS A 234 -9.63 1.55 24.52
CA CYS A 234 -9.69 3.00 24.73
C CYS A 234 -10.61 3.37 25.91
N PHE A 235 -11.78 2.72 26.01
CA PHE A 235 -12.71 2.91 27.12
C PHE A 235 -12.07 2.54 28.46
N GLU A 236 -11.39 1.39 28.53
CA GLU A 236 -10.70 0.94 29.74
C GLU A 236 -9.62 1.95 30.17
N GLN A 237 -8.80 2.44 29.23
CA GLN A 237 -7.80 3.49 29.50
C GLN A 237 -8.46 4.77 30.05
N LYS A 238 -9.56 5.21 29.46
CA LYS A 238 -10.31 6.40 29.90
C LYS A 238 -10.81 6.27 31.35
N VAL A 239 -11.42 5.13 31.70
CA VAL A 239 -11.93 4.89 33.06
C VAL A 239 -10.78 4.84 34.06
N ARG A 240 -9.69 4.13 33.74
CA ARG A 240 -8.50 4.03 34.60
C ARG A 240 -7.83 5.39 34.80
N ALA A 241 -7.68 6.18 33.75
CA ALA A 241 -7.11 7.53 33.82
C ALA A 241 -7.95 8.47 34.70
N LEU A 242 -9.28 8.46 34.55
CA LEU A 242 -10.18 9.24 35.41
C LEU A 242 -10.06 8.80 36.87
N TYR A 243 -10.04 7.49 37.12
CA TYR A 243 -9.88 6.95 38.48
C TYR A 243 -8.56 7.42 39.13
N GLN A 244 -7.43 7.26 38.44
CA GLN A 244 -6.12 7.70 38.94
C GLN A 244 -6.15 9.20 39.25
N LYS A 245 -6.69 10.01 38.34
CA LYS A 245 -6.78 11.47 38.51
C LYS A 245 -7.62 11.86 39.73
N SER A 246 -8.69 11.12 40.01
CA SER A 246 -9.62 11.47 41.08
C SER A 246 -9.20 10.99 42.47
N PHE A 247 -8.46 9.88 42.56
CA PHE A 247 -8.11 9.26 43.85
C PHE A 247 -6.61 9.24 44.15
N ASP A 248 -5.76 9.62 43.19
CA ASP A 248 -4.30 9.52 43.26
C ASP A 248 -3.80 8.09 43.59
N GLU A 249 -4.57 7.09 43.16
CA GLU A 249 -4.32 5.66 43.41
C GLU A 249 -4.15 4.89 42.09
N SER A 250 -3.15 4.00 42.04
CA SER A 250 -2.94 3.12 40.87
C SER A 250 -4.17 2.23 40.60
N PRO A 251 -4.72 2.26 39.36
CA PRO A 251 -5.81 1.39 38.95
C PRO A 251 -5.33 0.05 38.35
N GLU A 252 -4.03 -0.19 38.22
CA GLU A 252 -3.43 -1.21 37.33
C GLU A 252 -3.94 -2.65 37.52
N PHE A 253 -4.39 -3.02 38.72
CA PHE A 253 -4.89 -4.36 39.03
C PHE A 253 -6.36 -4.42 39.47
N LYS A 254 -7.06 -3.28 39.42
CA LYS A 254 -8.46 -3.18 39.87
C LYS A 254 -9.41 -3.58 38.74
N ASP A 255 -10.48 -4.28 39.11
CA ASP A 255 -11.54 -4.67 38.17
C ASP A 255 -12.31 -3.42 37.70
N LEU A 256 -12.64 -3.38 36.41
CA LEU A 256 -13.28 -2.20 35.83
C LEU A 256 -14.65 -1.90 36.47
N LYS A 257 -15.39 -2.93 36.91
CA LYS A 257 -16.65 -2.75 37.64
C LYS A 257 -16.43 -2.04 38.98
N GLU A 258 -15.37 -2.41 39.70
CA GLU A 258 -15.01 -1.78 40.98
C GLU A 258 -14.64 -0.31 40.78
N LEU A 259 -13.83 -0.02 39.76
CA LEU A 259 -13.45 1.35 39.41
C LEU A 259 -14.67 2.22 39.09
N ILE A 260 -15.59 1.71 38.25
CA ILE A 260 -16.83 2.43 37.89
C ILE A 260 -17.70 2.68 39.13
N ASN A 261 -17.89 1.66 39.96
CA ASN A 261 -18.71 1.77 41.18
C ASN A 261 -18.14 2.78 42.17
N ARG A 262 -16.81 2.82 42.33
CA ARG A 262 -16.15 3.77 43.23
C ARG A 262 -16.21 5.20 42.69
N LEU A 263 -16.03 5.39 41.38
CA LEU A 263 -16.23 6.69 40.72
C LEU A 263 -17.66 7.21 40.91
N GLN A 264 -18.67 6.33 40.81
CA GLN A 264 -20.06 6.67 41.05
C GLN A 264 -20.31 7.00 42.54
N GLY A 265 -19.80 6.18 43.46
CA GLY A 265 -19.98 6.37 44.90
C GLY A 265 -19.34 7.64 45.45
N ALA A 266 -18.31 8.15 44.77
CA ALA A 266 -17.67 9.44 45.07
C ALA A 266 -18.27 10.61 44.26
N GLU A 267 -19.38 10.40 43.55
CA GLU A 267 -20.08 11.41 42.75
C GLU A 267 -19.24 12.06 41.63
N ILE A 268 -18.15 11.41 41.21
CA ILE A 268 -17.31 11.87 40.09
C ILE A 268 -18.02 11.63 38.75
N ILE A 269 -18.84 10.57 38.68
CA ILE A 269 -19.76 10.31 37.58
C ILE A 269 -21.17 10.11 38.15
N ASP A 270 -22.19 10.56 37.41
CA ASP A 270 -23.58 10.34 37.78
C ASP A 270 -24.02 8.87 37.53
N GLY A 271 -25.21 8.52 38.04
CA GLY A 271 -25.76 7.18 37.90
C GLY A 271 -26.11 6.78 36.47
N ILE A 272 -26.46 7.74 35.60
CA ILE A 272 -26.79 7.47 34.19
C ILE A 272 -25.51 7.05 33.46
N ARG A 273 -24.44 7.84 33.63
CA ARG A 273 -23.13 7.58 33.06
C ARG A 273 -22.52 6.29 33.60
N ALA A 274 -22.66 6.01 34.89
CA ALA A 274 -22.25 4.73 35.47
C ALA A 274 -22.99 3.55 34.82
N GLY A 275 -24.29 3.69 34.55
CA GLY A 275 -25.08 2.71 33.80
C GLY A 275 -24.55 2.46 32.39
N HIS A 276 -24.27 3.53 31.63
CA HIS A 276 -23.64 3.42 30.31
C HIS A 276 -22.26 2.76 30.38
N TRP A 277 -21.45 3.09 31.38
CA TRP A 277 -20.11 2.52 31.56
C TRP A 277 -20.14 1.03 31.91
N HIS A 278 -21.11 0.59 32.71
CA HIS A 278 -21.33 -0.84 32.95
C HIS A 278 -21.77 -1.57 31.68
N HIS A 279 -22.59 -0.94 30.84
CA HIS A 279 -22.94 -1.50 29.53
C HIS A 279 -21.73 -1.58 28.59
N ALA A 280 -20.95 -0.51 28.48
CA ALA A 280 -19.71 -0.46 27.71
C ALA A 280 -18.71 -1.55 28.14
N ARG A 281 -18.57 -1.78 29.45
CA ARG A 281 -17.77 -2.89 30.01
C ARG A 281 -18.27 -4.27 29.54
N ILE A 282 -19.59 -4.49 29.48
CA ILE A 282 -20.16 -5.74 28.99
C ILE A 282 -19.82 -5.93 27.51
N VAL A 283 -20.03 -4.92 26.67
CA VAL A 283 -19.71 -4.97 25.24
C VAL A 283 -18.22 -5.26 25.00
N ARG A 284 -17.33 -4.62 25.77
CA ARG A 284 -15.88 -4.90 25.75
C ARG A 284 -15.56 -6.36 26.09
N ASN A 285 -16.22 -6.93 27.10
CA ASN A 285 -16.00 -8.32 27.49
C ASN A 285 -16.53 -9.30 26.43
N ASP A 286 -17.69 -8.99 25.83
CA ASP A 286 -18.21 -9.77 24.69
C ASP A 286 -17.23 -9.76 23.52
N ALA A 287 -16.60 -8.62 23.21
CA ALA A 287 -15.62 -8.52 22.13
C ALA A 287 -14.38 -9.42 22.31
N LEU A 288 -13.98 -9.66 23.57
CA LEU A 288 -12.80 -10.44 23.91
C LEU A 288 -13.10 -11.93 24.09
N HIS A 289 -14.24 -12.27 24.70
CA HIS A 289 -14.52 -13.63 25.15
C HIS A 289 -15.71 -14.30 24.44
N THR A 290 -16.71 -13.53 24.02
CA THR A 290 -17.98 -14.04 23.47
C THR A 290 -18.43 -13.21 22.26
N PRO A 291 -17.65 -13.19 21.17
CA PRO A 291 -17.88 -12.28 20.04
C PRO A 291 -19.23 -12.50 19.34
N ASP A 292 -19.82 -13.70 19.45
CA ASP A 292 -21.15 -14.01 18.91
C ASP A 292 -22.29 -13.20 19.57
N ARG A 293 -22.02 -12.57 20.72
CA ARG A 293 -22.97 -11.69 21.43
C ARG A 293 -22.84 -10.23 21.06
N LEU A 294 -21.83 -9.85 20.26
CA LEU A 294 -21.64 -8.47 19.83
C LEU A 294 -22.79 -8.01 18.95
N THR A 295 -23.27 -6.80 19.21
CA THR A 295 -24.29 -6.14 18.39
C THR A 295 -23.77 -4.79 17.90
N GLU A 296 -24.17 -4.38 16.70
CA GLU A 296 -23.82 -3.06 16.17
C GLU A 296 -24.23 -1.93 17.11
N LYS A 297 -25.42 -2.05 17.72
CA LYS A 297 -25.93 -1.10 18.71
C LYS A 297 -24.98 -0.97 19.91
N GLY A 298 -24.60 -2.09 20.52
CA GLY A 298 -23.71 -2.08 21.68
C GLY A 298 -22.32 -1.51 21.35
N VAL A 299 -21.76 -1.85 20.19
CA VAL A 299 -20.47 -1.30 19.76
C VAL A 299 -20.57 0.20 19.44
N LYS A 300 -21.69 0.66 18.86
CA LYS A 300 -21.94 2.09 18.62
C LYS A 300 -22.03 2.89 19.92
N GLU A 301 -22.67 2.34 20.95
CA GLU A 301 -22.72 2.92 22.29
C GLU A 301 -21.33 2.97 22.94
N LEU A 302 -20.54 1.89 22.83
CA LEU A 302 -19.15 1.86 23.29
C LEU A 302 -18.27 2.90 22.57
N LEU A 303 -18.44 3.08 21.25
CA LEU A 303 -17.73 4.10 20.47
C LEU A 303 -18.14 5.53 20.87
N ALA A 304 -19.36 5.75 21.35
CA ALA A 304 -19.77 7.05 21.86
C ALA A 304 -18.99 7.44 23.13
N GLU A 305 -18.61 6.45 23.95
CA GLU A 305 -17.89 6.69 25.21
C GLU A 305 -16.41 7.06 25.03
N ILE A 306 -15.77 6.71 23.91
CA ILE A 306 -14.33 6.96 23.73
C ILE A 306 -14.00 8.34 23.12
N GLY A 307 -15.01 9.16 22.79
CA GLY A 307 -14.82 10.52 22.27
C GLY A 307 -14.15 10.62 20.89
N GLU A 308 -14.07 11.82 20.33
CA GLU A 308 -13.29 12.14 19.12
C GLU A 308 -12.00 12.85 19.53
N GLU A 309 -10.96 12.16 19.99
CA GLU A 309 -9.70 12.87 20.23
C GLU A 309 -8.91 13.07 18.92
N GLY A 310 -9.15 14.27 18.39
CA GLY A 310 -8.17 15.19 17.81
C GLY A 310 -8.62 16.62 18.12
N GLY A 311 -8.48 17.08 19.37
CA GLY A 311 -8.86 18.42 19.82
C GLY A 311 -7.98 18.91 20.97
N GLU A 312 -7.13 19.90 20.65
CA GLU A 312 -6.57 20.95 21.53
C GLU A 312 -5.64 20.54 22.70
N SER A 313 -4.33 20.57 22.43
CA SER A 313 -3.38 21.19 23.35
C SER A 313 -2.99 22.59 22.83
N VAL A 314 -3.95 23.50 22.81
CA VAL A 314 -3.65 24.94 22.87
C VAL A 314 -4.45 25.47 24.04
N LEU A 315 -3.88 25.34 25.23
CA LEU A 315 -4.22 26.18 26.37
C LEU A 315 -2.91 26.71 26.95
N GLU A 316 -2.72 27.99 26.66
CA GLU A 316 -2.18 29.01 27.56
C GLU A 316 -0.80 28.76 28.19
N THR A 317 0.21 29.39 27.56
CA THR A 317 1.02 30.43 28.25
C THR A 317 1.36 31.54 27.27
#